data_AF-A0A2W4L966-F1
#
_entry.id   AF-A0A2W4L966-F1
#
_cell.length_a   1.000
_cell.length_b   1.000
_cell.length_c   1.000
_cell.angle_alpha   90.00
_cell.angle_beta   90.00
_cell.angle_gamma   90.00
#
_symmetry.space_group_name_H-M   'P 1'
#
loop_
_entity.id
_entity.type
_entity.pdbx_description
1 polymer ?
#
loop_
_entity_poly.entity_id
_entity_poly.type
_entity_poly.pdbx_seq_one_letter_code
_entity_poly.pdbx_strand_id
1 'polypeptide(L)'
;MAEFETLYTRRAELTENGTFDEVLGLMIESFLVSPLFLTRPEITEQAAGNYIALGNYEVASRLSYLIWQSMPDDELLDAAEAGVLSSPDGIRAQAERMLQDEKARPMVRAFHEKMAHMGPQTRWSELTARDPNLYPTFDASLAPLMSQETSRLFEHLVFEKNAGFKDLLTSPTAFVNARLAPLYGLDPSGFGEELVPVDLDANLRPGIFTRVGFLTAYSLYNRSSPILRGAFLQKHVLCTQIGAPPPGAEGTPLPDGANLVTNRERVDAQTAGGDCVNCHHVFINPTGHALESFDAIGAYQTHEKDTGAPIDTNANVMIGGQQVAVSGPADLMAAIASSVEAQRCYVQQWVEYAYERTLTPEDTCLVQDLATRLTQSGYTVLNLITDLTQTDTFRYRVAPEVTP
;
A
#
# COMPACT_ATOMS: atom_id res chain seq x y z
N MET A 1 -21.52 28.88 -13.47
CA MET A 1 -21.51 30.15 -12.69
C MET A 1 -22.68 31.08 -13.01
N ALA A 2 -23.00 31.36 -14.29
CA ALA A 2 -24.07 32.32 -14.65
C ALA A 2 -25.48 31.98 -14.13
N GLU A 3 -25.88 30.70 -14.11
CA GLU A 3 -27.16 30.29 -13.53
C GLU A 3 -27.22 30.49 -12.00
N PHE A 4 -26.11 30.23 -11.30
CA PHE A 4 -26.02 30.43 -9.85
C PHE A 4 -26.04 31.92 -9.47
N GLU A 5 -25.31 32.78 -10.20
CA GLU A 5 -25.40 34.23 -10.01
C GLU A 5 -26.82 34.76 -10.26
N THR A 6 -27.49 34.24 -11.29
CA THR A 6 -28.87 34.62 -11.62
C THR A 6 -29.83 34.21 -10.49
N LEU A 7 -29.67 33.01 -9.93
CA LEU A 7 -30.47 32.52 -8.80
C LEU A 7 -30.20 33.34 -7.52
N TYR A 8 -28.93 33.62 -7.22
CA TYR A 8 -28.51 34.44 -6.07
C TYR A 8 -29.07 35.87 -6.15
N THR A 9 -29.06 36.46 -7.34
CA THR A 9 -29.54 37.84 -7.56
C THR A 9 -31.07 37.92 -7.43
N ARG A 10 -31.78 36.88 -7.85
CA ARG A 10 -33.26 36.81 -7.82
C ARG A 10 -33.83 36.26 -6.51
N ARG A 11 -33.00 35.95 -5.51
CA ARG A 11 -33.44 35.32 -4.25
C ARG A 11 -34.52 36.09 -3.49
N ALA A 12 -34.55 37.42 -3.61
CA ALA A 12 -35.54 38.27 -2.96
C ALA A 12 -36.94 38.18 -3.63
N GLU A 13 -37.01 37.60 -4.82
CA GLU A 13 -38.23 37.42 -5.63
C GLU A 13 -38.76 35.98 -5.58
N LEU A 14 -37.98 35.02 -5.04
CA LEU A 14 -38.39 33.64 -4.86
C LEU A 14 -39.33 33.56 -3.64
N THR A 15 -40.62 33.37 -3.88
CA THR A 15 -41.62 33.19 -2.82
C THR A 15 -42.08 31.74 -2.73
N GLU A 16 -41.74 31.05 -1.65
CA GLU A 16 -42.60 30.10 -0.91
C GLU A 16 -42.01 29.83 0.49
N ASN A 17 -42.88 29.52 1.46
CA ASN A 17 -42.65 29.60 2.92
C ASN A 17 -41.28 29.09 3.41
N GLY A 18 -40.57 29.94 4.16
CA GLY A 18 -39.32 29.64 4.86
C GLY A 18 -38.52 30.93 5.12
N THR A 19 -37.73 30.96 6.19
CA THR A 19 -36.71 31.99 6.43
C THR A 19 -35.57 31.86 5.41
N PHE A 20 -34.78 32.92 5.22
CA PHE A 20 -33.60 32.88 4.34
C PHE A 20 -32.66 31.72 4.69
N ASP A 21 -32.45 31.47 5.99
CA ASP A 21 -31.58 30.40 6.47
C ASP A 21 -32.13 29.00 6.13
N GLU A 22 -33.46 28.80 6.21
CA GLU A 22 -34.11 27.54 5.81
C GLU A 22 -33.96 27.29 4.30
N VAL A 23 -34.14 28.31 3.47
CA VAL A 23 -33.97 28.20 2.00
C VAL A 23 -32.51 27.95 1.64
N LEU A 24 -31.58 28.67 2.24
CA LEU A 24 -30.15 28.47 2.02
C LEU A 24 -29.70 27.08 2.47
N GLY A 25 -30.20 26.63 3.63
CA GLY A 25 -29.97 25.28 4.15
C GLY A 25 -30.42 24.22 3.15
N LEU A 26 -31.67 24.29 2.67
CA LEU A 26 -32.20 23.36 1.67
C LEU A 26 -31.45 23.39 0.35
N MET A 27 -30.98 24.56 -0.11
CA MET A 27 -30.16 24.66 -1.31
C MET A 27 -28.82 23.95 -1.14
N ILE A 28 -28.11 24.21 -0.03
CA ILE A 28 -26.84 23.55 0.28
C ILE A 28 -27.05 22.04 0.41
N GLU A 29 -28.07 21.61 1.14
CA GLU A 29 -28.44 20.19 1.24
C GLU A 29 -28.67 19.57 -0.14
N SER A 30 -29.45 20.23 -1.00
CA SER A 30 -29.73 19.77 -2.37
C SER A 30 -28.45 19.64 -3.21
N PHE A 31 -27.50 20.57 -3.07
CA PHE A 31 -26.19 20.46 -3.72
C PHE A 31 -25.39 19.28 -3.17
N LEU A 32 -25.32 19.13 -1.84
CA LEU A 32 -24.53 18.09 -1.18
C LEU A 32 -25.07 16.67 -1.41
N VAL A 33 -26.38 16.52 -1.64
CA VAL A 33 -27.01 15.22 -1.98
C VAL A 33 -27.18 15.00 -3.48
N SER A 34 -26.77 15.96 -4.32
CA SER A 34 -26.84 15.82 -5.77
C SER A 34 -25.91 14.70 -6.24
N PRO A 35 -26.35 13.81 -7.15
CA PRO A 35 -25.47 12.82 -7.78
C PRO A 35 -24.25 13.46 -8.46
N LEU A 36 -24.37 14.68 -8.98
CA LEU A 36 -23.26 15.41 -9.61
C LEU A 36 -22.20 15.89 -8.60
N PHE A 37 -22.55 15.95 -7.30
CA PHE A 37 -21.64 16.25 -6.21
C PHE A 37 -21.08 14.98 -5.58
N LEU A 38 -21.95 13.98 -5.37
CA LEU A 38 -21.59 12.70 -4.74
C LEU A 38 -20.79 11.77 -5.64
N THR A 39 -20.84 11.96 -6.96
CA THR A 39 -20.16 11.11 -7.95
C THR A 39 -19.33 11.96 -8.90
N ARG A 40 -18.39 11.32 -9.59
CA ARG A 40 -17.66 11.90 -10.72
C ARG A 40 -18.25 11.32 -12.02
N PRO A 41 -19.33 11.90 -12.57
CA PRO A 41 -19.97 11.34 -13.75
C PRO A 41 -19.11 11.57 -14.98
N GLU A 42 -19.01 10.54 -15.81
CA GLU A 42 -18.47 10.63 -17.16
C GLU A 42 -19.65 10.83 -18.13
N ILE A 43 -19.86 12.09 -18.51
CA ILE A 43 -20.97 12.63 -19.29
C ILE A 43 -20.69 12.69 -20.79
N THR A 44 -19.45 12.48 -21.25
CA THR A 44 -19.19 12.37 -22.69
C THR A 44 -19.89 11.11 -23.23
N GLU A 45 -20.68 11.23 -24.30
CA GLU A 45 -21.46 10.12 -24.86
C GLU A 45 -20.99 9.68 -26.26
N GLN A 46 -20.15 10.48 -26.92
CA GLN A 46 -19.76 10.22 -28.30
C GLN A 46 -18.83 9.01 -28.39
N ALA A 47 -19.39 7.88 -28.83
CA ALA A 47 -18.63 6.66 -29.03
C ALA A 47 -17.78 6.71 -30.31
N ALA A 48 -16.59 6.12 -30.22
CA ALA A 48 -15.68 5.78 -31.30
C ALA A 48 -15.43 4.26 -31.28
N GLY A 49 -16.31 3.51 -31.96
CA GLY A 49 -16.34 2.04 -31.84
C GLY A 49 -16.90 1.61 -30.49
N ASN A 50 -16.20 0.74 -29.78
CA ASN A 50 -16.62 0.21 -28.46
C ASN A 50 -16.19 1.10 -27.27
N TYR A 51 -15.60 2.27 -27.55
CA TYR A 51 -15.03 3.13 -26.54
C TYR A 51 -15.57 4.55 -26.66
N ILE A 52 -15.65 5.25 -25.54
CA ILE A 52 -15.95 6.68 -25.46
C ILE A 52 -14.70 7.38 -24.91
N ALA A 53 -14.18 8.35 -25.66
CA ALA A 53 -13.10 9.21 -25.18
C ALA A 53 -13.64 10.16 -24.12
N LEU A 54 -12.89 10.35 -23.03
CA LEU A 54 -13.23 11.32 -22.01
C LEU A 54 -12.90 12.73 -22.49
N GLY A 55 -13.80 13.66 -22.21
CA GLY A 55 -13.61 15.08 -22.40
C GLY A 55 -12.54 15.65 -21.47
N ASN A 56 -11.97 16.78 -21.85
CA ASN A 56 -10.85 17.39 -21.13
C ASN A 56 -11.14 17.64 -19.64
N TYR A 57 -12.34 18.09 -19.27
CA TYR A 57 -12.72 18.30 -17.87
C TYR A 57 -12.88 16.99 -17.08
N GLU A 58 -13.27 15.90 -17.73
CA GLU A 58 -13.36 14.58 -17.11
C GLU A 58 -11.95 14.04 -16.82
N VAL A 59 -11.02 14.24 -17.76
CA VAL A 59 -9.59 13.91 -17.58
C VAL A 59 -8.96 14.78 -16.48
N ALA A 60 -9.26 16.09 -16.45
CA ALA A 60 -8.84 16.99 -15.37
C ALA A 60 -9.32 16.50 -14.00
N SER A 61 -10.60 16.11 -13.92
CA SER A 61 -11.18 15.54 -12.71
C SER A 61 -10.45 14.26 -12.30
N ARG A 62 -10.24 13.31 -13.22
CA ARG A 62 -9.48 12.08 -12.93
C ARG A 62 -8.06 12.37 -12.43
N LEU A 63 -7.33 13.30 -13.05
CA LEU A 63 -5.98 13.71 -12.60
C LEU A 63 -5.99 14.25 -11.17
N SER A 64 -6.88 15.22 -10.90
CA SER A 64 -6.97 15.89 -9.60
C SER A 64 -7.35 14.95 -8.46
N TYR A 65 -8.33 14.09 -8.66
CA TYR A 65 -8.76 13.15 -7.62
C TYR A 65 -7.80 11.97 -7.46
N LEU A 66 -7.08 11.57 -8.51
CA LEU A 66 -6.00 10.60 -8.37
C LEU A 66 -4.84 11.20 -7.57
N ILE A 67 -4.26 12.31 -8.03
CA ILE A 67 -2.98 12.81 -7.52
C ILE A 67 -3.15 13.62 -6.23
N TRP A 68 -4.15 14.51 -6.16
CA TRP A 68 -4.36 15.40 -5.02
C TRP A 68 -5.56 15.04 -4.14
N GLN A 69 -6.35 14.03 -4.53
CA GLN A 69 -7.57 13.62 -3.81
C GLN A 69 -8.53 14.80 -3.57
N SER A 70 -8.56 15.75 -4.49
CA SER A 70 -9.30 17.01 -4.40
C SER A 70 -9.65 17.50 -5.80
N MET A 71 -10.49 18.53 -5.89
CA MET A 71 -10.85 19.18 -7.15
C MET A 71 -9.63 19.75 -7.93
N PRO A 72 -9.74 19.90 -9.26
CA PRO A 72 -8.72 20.56 -10.08
C PRO A 72 -8.41 21.99 -9.60
N ASP A 73 -7.16 22.42 -9.77
CA ASP A 73 -6.80 23.84 -9.64
C ASP A 73 -7.07 24.60 -10.95
N ASP A 74 -6.98 25.93 -10.88
CA ASP A 74 -7.24 26.82 -12.01
C ASP A 74 -6.37 26.47 -13.24
N GLU A 75 -5.09 26.15 -13.04
CA GLU A 75 -4.20 25.78 -14.14
C GLU A 75 -4.65 24.49 -14.86
N LEU A 76 -5.12 23.49 -14.10
CA LEU A 76 -5.63 22.25 -14.69
C LEU A 76 -6.99 22.47 -15.38
N LEU A 77 -7.83 23.38 -14.87
CA LEU A 77 -9.07 23.78 -15.51
C LEU A 77 -8.81 24.55 -16.82
N ASP A 78 -7.86 25.49 -16.82
CA ASP A 78 -7.43 26.23 -18.01
C ASP A 78 -6.86 25.30 -19.07
N ALA A 79 -6.04 24.31 -18.67
CA ALA A 79 -5.54 23.27 -19.56
C ALA A 79 -6.68 22.43 -20.16
N ALA A 80 -7.73 22.16 -19.37
CA ALA A 80 -8.91 21.45 -19.85
C ALA A 80 -9.71 22.29 -20.86
N GLU A 81 -9.92 23.58 -20.57
CA GLU A 81 -10.60 24.52 -21.46
C GLU A 81 -9.88 24.68 -22.80
N ALA A 82 -8.54 24.80 -22.75
CA ALA A 82 -7.70 24.92 -23.93
C ALA A 82 -7.57 23.62 -24.75
N GLY A 83 -8.14 22.50 -24.28
CA GLY A 83 -8.11 21.21 -24.97
C GLY A 83 -6.77 20.46 -24.88
N VAL A 84 -5.87 20.89 -23.98
CA VAL A 84 -4.53 20.31 -23.82
C VAL A 84 -4.59 18.85 -23.37
N LEU A 85 -5.57 18.53 -22.52
CA LEU A 85 -5.76 17.21 -21.91
C LEU A 85 -6.34 16.16 -22.86
N SER A 86 -6.56 16.50 -24.13
CA SER A 86 -6.95 15.56 -25.18
C SER A 86 -5.77 14.72 -25.69
N SER A 87 -4.54 15.14 -25.39
CA SER A 87 -3.31 14.48 -25.80
C SER A 87 -2.59 13.85 -24.61
N PRO A 88 -1.92 12.69 -24.78
CA PRO A 88 -1.07 12.14 -23.73
C PRO A 88 -0.02 13.14 -23.24
N ASP A 89 0.70 13.81 -24.14
CA ASP A 89 1.75 14.75 -23.73
C ASP A 89 1.23 15.89 -22.85
N GLY A 90 0.01 16.39 -23.12
CA GLY A 90 -0.64 17.39 -22.27
C GLY A 90 -1.04 16.87 -20.89
N ILE A 91 -1.56 15.64 -20.82
CA ILE A 91 -1.88 14.98 -19.54
C ILE A 91 -0.59 14.73 -18.74
N ARG A 92 0.48 14.28 -19.39
CA ARG A 92 1.78 14.00 -18.76
C ARG A 92 2.34 15.26 -18.10
N ALA A 93 2.37 16.36 -18.85
CA ALA A 93 2.87 17.63 -18.35
C ALA A 93 2.12 18.09 -17.09
N GLN A 94 0.79 17.95 -17.06
CA GLN A 94 -0.02 18.28 -15.88
C GLN A 94 0.19 17.30 -14.73
N ALA A 95 0.25 15.99 -14.99
CA ALA A 95 0.53 14.99 -13.96
C ALA A 95 1.89 15.21 -13.28
N GLU A 96 2.95 15.46 -14.07
CA GLU A 96 4.30 15.72 -13.56
C GLU A 96 4.35 17.00 -12.72
N ARG A 97 3.68 18.07 -13.17
CA ARG A 97 3.52 19.30 -12.37
C ARG A 97 2.85 19.02 -11.03
N MET A 98 1.73 18.32 -11.04
CA MET A 98 0.95 18.04 -9.84
C MET A 98 1.69 17.14 -8.85
N LEU A 99 2.49 16.20 -9.34
CA LEU A 99 3.31 15.31 -8.51
C LEU A 99 4.48 16.03 -7.81
N GLN A 100 4.85 17.24 -8.25
CA GLN A 100 5.84 18.08 -7.56
C GLN A 100 5.24 18.88 -6.39
N ASP A 101 3.91 18.98 -6.31
CA ASP A 101 3.22 19.69 -5.23
C ASP A 101 3.07 18.79 -3.99
N GLU A 102 3.21 19.39 -2.80
CA GLU A 102 3.04 18.71 -1.51
C GLU A 102 1.66 18.03 -1.35
N LYS A 103 0.64 18.51 -2.06
CA LYS A 103 -0.69 17.87 -2.15
C LYS A 103 -0.67 16.46 -2.72
N ALA A 104 0.39 16.04 -3.42
CA ALA A 104 0.52 14.68 -3.94
C ALA A 104 0.95 13.65 -2.88
N ARG A 105 1.53 14.09 -1.76
CA ARG A 105 2.05 13.19 -0.72
C ARG A 105 1.00 12.27 -0.09
N PRO A 106 -0.20 12.77 0.27
CA PRO A 106 -1.27 11.93 0.81
C PRO A 106 -1.68 10.75 -0.07
N MET A 107 -1.67 10.90 -1.39
CA MET A 107 -1.99 9.80 -2.31
C MET A 107 -0.97 8.67 -2.23
N VAL A 108 0.32 8.99 -2.27
CA VAL A 108 1.39 7.99 -2.17
C VAL A 108 1.34 7.28 -0.83
N ARG A 109 1.13 8.05 0.25
CA ARG A 109 0.95 7.48 1.59
C ARG A 109 -0.26 6.53 1.63
N ALA A 110 -1.43 6.98 1.17
CA ALA A 110 -2.66 6.20 1.20
C ALA A 110 -2.56 4.91 0.36
N PHE A 111 -1.95 4.97 -0.83
CA PHE A 111 -1.70 3.79 -1.63
C PHE A 111 -0.82 2.76 -0.89
N HIS A 112 0.33 3.19 -0.38
CA HIS A 112 1.28 2.28 0.25
C HIS A 112 0.78 1.76 1.60
N GLU A 113 0.02 2.56 2.35
CA GLU A 113 -0.70 2.11 3.54
C GLU A 113 -1.70 1.00 3.18
N LYS A 114 -2.50 1.18 2.11
CA LYS A 114 -3.40 0.13 1.61
C LYS A 114 -2.62 -1.13 1.20
N MET A 115 -1.54 -0.98 0.44
CA MET A 115 -0.67 -2.08 0.02
C MET A 115 -0.06 -2.83 1.21
N ALA A 116 0.31 -2.11 2.28
CA ALA A 116 0.84 -2.67 3.52
C ALA A 116 -0.25 -3.17 4.50
N HIS A 117 -1.53 -3.14 4.08
CA HIS A 117 -2.70 -3.44 4.91
C HIS A 117 -2.69 -2.66 6.24
N MET A 118 -2.31 -1.38 6.18
CA MET A 118 -2.35 -0.45 7.31
C MET A 118 -3.72 0.21 7.40
N GLY A 119 -4.23 0.37 8.62
CA GLY A 119 -5.46 1.11 8.89
C GLY A 119 -6.42 0.40 9.85
N PRO A 120 -7.64 0.93 10.01
CA PRO A 120 -8.68 0.31 10.83
C PRO A 120 -9.04 -1.08 10.32
N GLN A 121 -9.42 -1.99 11.24
CA GLN A 121 -9.82 -3.37 10.92
C GLN A 121 -8.70 -4.19 10.24
N THR A 122 -7.45 -3.80 10.48
CA THR A 122 -6.27 -4.54 10.06
C THR A 122 -5.45 -4.93 11.29
N ARG A 123 -4.44 -5.78 11.09
CA ARG A 123 -3.51 -6.17 12.16
C ARG A 123 -2.77 -4.99 12.80
N TRP A 124 -2.59 -3.90 12.06
CA TRP A 124 -1.98 -2.67 12.59
C TRP A 124 -2.85 -2.02 13.67
N SER A 125 -4.17 -2.15 13.58
CA SER A 125 -5.10 -1.64 14.60
C SER A 125 -5.21 -2.56 15.84
N GLU A 126 -4.63 -3.77 15.77
CA GLU A 126 -4.67 -4.78 16.84
C GLU A 126 -3.36 -4.85 17.65
N LEU A 127 -2.45 -3.89 17.45
CA LEU A 127 -1.18 -3.73 18.17
C LEU A 127 -1.38 -3.30 19.63
N THR A 128 -2.00 -4.17 20.43
CA THR A 128 -2.55 -3.82 21.74
C THR A 128 -1.79 -4.40 22.93
N ALA A 129 -1.20 -5.60 22.78
CA ALA A 129 -0.50 -6.26 23.88
C ALA A 129 0.58 -7.25 23.42
N ARG A 130 1.63 -7.37 24.22
CA ARG A 130 2.69 -8.37 24.12
C ARG A 130 2.97 -8.93 25.50
N ASP A 131 3.55 -10.12 25.57
CA ASP A 131 3.96 -10.70 26.86
C ASP A 131 5.00 -9.78 27.53
N PRO A 132 4.66 -9.11 28.65
CA PRO A 132 5.57 -8.15 29.28
C PRO A 132 6.82 -8.81 29.87
N ASN A 133 6.80 -10.12 30.12
CA ASN A 133 7.99 -10.84 30.58
C ASN A 133 8.99 -11.07 29.44
N LEU A 134 8.50 -11.31 28.22
CA LEU A 134 9.33 -11.54 27.04
C LEU A 134 9.71 -10.22 26.33
N TYR A 135 8.83 -9.23 26.38
CA TYR A 135 8.89 -7.97 25.63
C TYR A 135 8.68 -6.73 26.52
N PRO A 136 9.53 -6.50 27.55
CA PRO A 136 9.33 -5.42 28.52
C PRO A 136 9.46 -4.01 27.91
N THR A 137 10.05 -3.89 26.72
CA THR A 137 10.21 -2.62 26.00
C THR A 137 8.98 -2.25 25.16
N PHE A 138 7.98 -3.13 25.07
CA PHE A 138 6.78 -2.88 24.29
C PHE A 138 5.66 -2.29 25.14
N ASP A 139 5.04 -1.25 24.62
CA ASP A 139 3.77 -0.73 25.11
C ASP A 139 2.88 -0.33 23.93
N ALA A 140 1.55 -0.36 24.14
CA ALA A 140 0.57 -0.13 23.08
C ALA A 140 0.66 1.28 22.45
N SER A 141 1.23 2.27 23.14
CA SER A 141 1.39 3.62 22.59
C SER A 141 2.54 3.72 21.57
N LEU A 142 3.29 2.64 21.34
CA LEU A 142 4.23 2.53 20.21
C LEU A 142 3.50 2.32 18.87
N ALA A 143 2.31 1.73 18.85
CA ALA A 143 1.55 1.46 17.63
C ALA A 143 1.37 2.68 16.71
N PRO A 144 0.91 3.86 17.18
CA PRO A 144 0.82 5.04 16.33
C PRO A 144 2.19 5.55 15.86
N LEU A 145 3.28 5.34 16.60
CA LEU A 145 4.63 5.72 16.18
C LEU A 145 5.15 4.79 15.07
N MET A 146 4.89 3.48 15.17
CA MET A 146 5.25 2.49 14.15
C MET A 146 4.51 2.75 12.83
N SER A 147 3.23 3.12 12.89
CA SER A 147 2.48 3.53 11.69
C SER A 147 3.07 4.81 11.09
N GLN A 148 3.32 5.84 11.91
CA GLN A 148 3.91 7.10 11.45
C GLN A 148 5.31 6.92 10.84
N GLU A 149 6.16 6.08 11.43
CA GLU A 149 7.45 5.70 10.85
C GLU A 149 7.26 5.17 9.43
N THR A 150 6.36 4.19 9.27
CA THR A 150 6.17 3.49 8.01
C THR A 150 5.61 4.43 6.94
N SER A 151 4.62 5.27 7.30
CA SER A 151 4.06 6.29 6.41
C SER A 151 5.10 7.32 5.97
N ARG A 152 5.94 7.81 6.89
CA ARG A 152 7.05 8.74 6.56
C ARG A 152 8.09 8.08 5.65
N LEU A 153 8.38 6.80 5.87
CA LEU A 153 9.31 6.07 5.01
C LEU A 153 8.79 6.00 3.56
N PHE A 154 7.49 5.76 3.34
CA PHE A 154 6.93 5.78 1.99
C PHE A 154 7.10 7.13 1.31
N GLU A 155 6.73 8.22 1.98
CA GLU A 155 6.83 9.57 1.43
C GLU A 155 8.28 9.95 1.15
N HIS A 156 9.19 9.65 2.09
CA HIS A 156 10.62 9.93 1.95
C HIS A 156 11.22 9.20 0.75
N LEU A 157 10.96 7.90 0.61
CA LEU A 157 11.50 7.13 -0.51
C LEU A 157 10.97 7.68 -1.84
N VAL A 158 9.66 7.89 -1.96
CA VAL A 158 9.07 8.29 -3.25
C VAL A 158 9.44 9.71 -3.64
N PHE A 159 9.32 10.69 -2.74
CA PHE A 159 9.49 12.12 -3.09
C PHE A 159 10.89 12.66 -2.86
N GLU A 160 11.62 12.18 -1.85
CA GLU A 160 12.95 12.74 -1.51
C GLU A 160 14.09 11.89 -2.09
N LYS A 161 13.86 10.59 -2.32
CA LYS A 161 14.85 9.69 -2.92
C LYS A 161 14.56 9.34 -4.37
N ASN A 162 13.41 9.75 -4.92
CA ASN A 162 12.96 9.33 -6.25
C ASN A 162 13.02 7.80 -6.40
N ALA A 163 12.59 7.07 -5.37
CA ALA A 163 12.69 5.63 -5.28
C ALA A 163 11.83 4.92 -6.33
N GLY A 164 12.34 3.80 -6.83
CA GLY A 164 11.56 2.79 -7.55
C GLY A 164 11.06 1.68 -6.63
N PHE A 165 10.36 0.70 -7.20
CA PHE A 165 9.82 -0.45 -6.47
C PHE A 165 10.92 -1.22 -5.69
N LYS A 166 12.09 -1.39 -6.30
CA LYS A 166 13.20 -2.11 -5.68
C LYS A 166 13.67 -1.42 -4.40
N ASP A 167 13.70 -0.09 -4.39
CA ASP A 167 14.18 0.70 -3.24
C ASP A 167 13.21 0.60 -2.06
N LEU A 168 11.89 0.50 -2.31
CA LEU A 168 10.89 0.25 -1.26
C LEU A 168 11.16 -1.05 -0.49
N LEU A 169 11.72 -2.04 -1.17
CA LEU A 169 12.02 -3.36 -0.58
C LEU A 169 13.46 -3.48 -0.08
N THR A 170 14.37 -2.59 -0.48
CA THR A 170 15.80 -2.77 -0.17
C THR A 170 16.43 -1.62 0.61
N SER A 171 15.76 -0.47 0.74
CA SER A 171 16.31 0.68 1.45
C SER A 171 16.58 0.38 2.94
N PRO A 172 17.77 0.71 3.48
CA PRO A 172 18.07 0.57 4.90
C PRO A 172 17.44 1.66 5.78
N THR A 173 16.87 2.70 5.16
CA THR A 173 16.37 3.87 5.86
C THR A 173 15.16 3.52 6.74
N ALA A 174 15.14 4.08 7.95
CA ALA A 174 14.01 4.08 8.86
C ALA A 174 13.82 5.48 9.45
N PHE A 175 12.65 5.70 10.06
CA PHE A 175 12.36 6.91 10.83
C PHE A 175 12.29 6.54 12.30
N VAL A 176 13.18 7.11 13.10
CA VAL A 176 13.39 6.69 14.49
C VAL A 176 13.33 7.90 15.41
N ASN A 177 12.67 7.71 16.56
CA ASN A 177 12.70 8.63 17.70
C ASN A 177 13.19 7.89 18.95
N ALA A 178 13.26 8.57 20.10
CA ALA A 178 13.75 7.99 21.34
C ALA A 178 13.00 6.73 21.78
N ARG A 179 11.72 6.58 21.41
CA ARG A 179 10.89 5.44 21.78
C ARG A 179 11.05 4.25 20.85
N LEU A 180 11.28 4.48 19.56
CA LEU A 180 11.53 3.40 18.59
C LEU A 180 12.99 2.94 18.55
N ALA A 181 13.94 3.80 18.96
CA ALA A 181 15.37 3.50 18.95
C ALA A 181 15.72 2.16 19.63
N PRO A 182 15.21 1.82 20.83
CA PRO A 182 15.51 0.55 21.47
C PRO A 182 15.08 -0.68 20.65
N LEU A 183 13.97 -0.60 19.90
CA LEU A 183 13.49 -1.71 19.05
C LEU A 183 14.40 -1.96 17.84
N TYR A 184 15.12 -0.92 17.42
CA TYR A 184 16.13 -0.99 16.37
C TYR A 184 17.53 -1.30 16.88
N GLY A 185 17.72 -1.47 18.19
CA GLY A 185 19.04 -1.68 18.81
C GLY A 185 19.90 -0.40 18.84
N LEU A 186 19.26 0.77 18.77
CA LEU A 186 19.90 2.08 18.82
C LEU A 186 19.81 2.66 20.25
N ASP A 187 20.78 3.49 20.62
CA ASP A 187 20.76 4.21 21.91
C ASP A 187 19.71 5.33 21.87
N PRO A 188 18.66 5.29 22.72
CA PRO A 188 17.62 6.32 22.72
C PRO A 188 18.12 7.71 23.13
N SER A 189 19.28 7.82 23.79
CA SER A 189 19.85 9.12 24.21
C SER A 189 20.24 10.03 23.04
N GLY A 190 20.44 9.45 21.85
CA GLY A 190 20.73 10.18 20.61
C GLY A 190 19.50 10.75 19.90
N PHE A 191 18.29 10.52 20.41
CA PHE A 191 17.04 10.85 19.73
C PHE A 191 16.11 11.70 20.60
N GLY A 192 15.29 12.52 19.93
CA GLY A 192 14.20 13.29 20.55
C GLY A 192 12.84 12.61 20.40
N GLU A 193 11.77 13.40 20.57
CA GLU A 193 10.39 12.94 20.35
C GLU A 193 10.06 12.77 18.86
N GLU A 194 10.67 13.60 18.02
CA GLU A 194 10.45 13.61 16.57
C GLU A 194 11.10 12.41 15.88
N LEU A 195 10.40 11.88 14.88
CA LEU A 195 10.91 10.85 13.98
C LEU A 195 11.91 11.45 13.00
N VAL A 196 13.15 10.99 13.04
CA VAL A 196 14.22 11.43 12.13
C VAL A 196 14.74 10.28 11.27
N PRO A 197 15.15 10.52 10.02
CA PRO A 197 15.68 9.47 9.16
C PRO A 197 17.03 8.97 9.67
N VAL A 198 17.21 7.65 9.69
CA VAL A 198 18.46 6.97 10.00
C VAL A 198 18.68 5.80 9.04
N ASP A 199 19.94 5.50 8.73
CA ASP A 199 20.28 4.28 8.01
C ASP A 199 20.60 3.17 9.02
N LEU A 200 19.91 2.04 8.88
CA LEU A 200 20.13 0.84 9.67
C LEU A 200 21.06 -0.13 8.93
N ASP A 201 21.45 -1.23 9.58
CA ASP A 201 22.22 -2.28 8.90
C ASP A 201 21.39 -2.88 7.74
N ALA A 202 21.82 -2.64 6.51
CA ALA A 202 21.13 -3.09 5.31
C ALA A 202 21.03 -4.62 5.18
N ASN A 203 21.89 -5.38 5.87
CA ASN A 203 21.82 -6.84 5.88
C ASN A 203 20.67 -7.36 6.78
N LEU A 204 20.30 -6.57 7.78
CA LEU A 204 19.23 -6.91 8.72
C LEU A 204 17.95 -6.21 8.33
N ARG A 205 18.00 -4.91 8.12
CA ARG A 205 16.86 -4.02 7.95
C ARG A 205 16.78 -3.43 6.54
N PRO A 206 16.61 -4.22 5.47
CA PRO A 206 16.24 -3.68 4.15
C PRO A 206 14.73 -3.56 3.99
N GLY A 207 14.28 -2.46 3.42
CA GLY A 207 12.93 -2.23 2.96
C GLY A 207 11.87 -2.09 4.04
N ILE A 208 10.64 -1.88 3.59
CA ILE A 208 9.47 -1.61 4.42
C ILE A 208 9.03 -2.82 5.27
N PHE A 209 9.25 -4.04 4.77
CA PHE A 209 8.81 -5.27 5.46
C PHE A 209 9.79 -5.79 6.52
N THR A 210 10.82 -5.00 6.84
CA THR A 210 11.70 -5.24 7.99
C THR A 210 11.61 -4.12 9.04
N ARG A 211 10.64 -3.20 8.89
CA ARG A 211 10.32 -2.19 9.90
C ARG A 211 9.54 -2.78 11.06
N VAL A 212 9.71 -2.19 12.24
CA VAL A 212 9.09 -2.68 13.48
C VAL A 212 7.56 -2.71 13.39
N GLY A 213 6.94 -1.78 12.66
CA GLY A 213 5.49 -1.76 12.47
C GLY A 213 4.94 -3.02 11.80
N PHE A 214 5.46 -3.37 10.61
CA PHE A 214 5.05 -4.58 9.90
C PHE A 214 5.38 -5.84 10.72
N LEU A 215 6.61 -5.94 11.23
CA LEU A 215 7.06 -7.13 11.97
C LEU A 215 6.20 -7.36 13.21
N THR A 216 5.84 -6.29 13.93
CA THR A 216 4.98 -6.36 15.10
C THR A 216 3.54 -6.71 14.69
N ALA A 217 2.97 -6.04 13.68
CA ALA A 217 1.58 -6.27 13.25
C ALA A 217 1.34 -7.72 12.83
N TYR A 218 2.35 -8.36 12.21
CA TYR A 218 2.28 -9.76 11.78
C TYR A 218 2.97 -10.71 12.78
N SER A 219 2.77 -10.46 14.08
CA SER A 219 3.23 -11.32 15.18
C SER A 219 2.12 -11.60 16.19
N LEU A 220 2.34 -12.58 17.06
CA LEU A 220 1.41 -12.96 18.11
C LEU A 220 1.84 -12.36 19.46
N TYR A 221 1.02 -12.56 20.49
CA TYR A 221 1.23 -12.01 21.83
C TYR A 221 2.61 -12.36 22.43
N ASN A 222 3.05 -13.61 22.29
CA ASN A 222 4.24 -14.14 22.95
C ASN A 222 5.36 -14.58 21.99
N ARG A 223 5.21 -14.38 20.67
CA ARG A 223 6.17 -14.85 19.66
C ARG A 223 5.98 -14.17 18.30
N SER A 224 7.02 -14.21 17.47
CA SER A 224 6.90 -13.90 16.04
C SER A 224 5.97 -14.91 15.34
N SER A 225 5.44 -14.53 14.18
CA SER A 225 4.63 -15.43 13.36
C SER A 225 5.18 -15.53 11.93
N PRO A 226 6.00 -16.55 11.63
CA PRO A 226 6.49 -16.78 10.27
C PRO A 226 5.32 -17.09 9.32
N ILE A 227 4.25 -17.73 9.81
CA ILE A 227 3.03 -17.95 9.02
C ILE A 227 2.43 -16.62 8.55
N LEU A 228 2.21 -15.66 9.45
CA LEU A 228 1.57 -14.39 9.11
C LEU A 228 2.46 -13.53 8.21
N ARG A 229 3.76 -13.41 8.54
CA ARG A 229 4.73 -12.64 7.74
C ARG A 229 4.92 -13.23 6.34
N GLY A 230 5.13 -14.54 6.27
CA GLY A 230 5.32 -15.26 5.00
C GLY A 230 4.08 -15.23 4.12
N ALA A 231 2.89 -15.43 4.70
CA ALA A 231 1.63 -15.36 3.97
C ALA A 231 1.39 -13.95 3.42
N PHE A 232 1.75 -12.90 4.16
CA PHE A 232 1.62 -11.53 3.69
C PHE A 232 2.49 -11.28 2.45
N LEU A 233 3.78 -11.61 2.51
CA LEU A 233 4.70 -11.40 1.39
C LEU A 233 4.27 -12.23 0.16
N GLN A 234 3.85 -13.47 0.35
CA GLN A 234 3.38 -14.31 -0.74
C GLN A 234 2.08 -13.78 -1.36
N LYS A 235 1.07 -13.45 -0.55
CA LYS A 235 -0.25 -13.03 -1.06
C LYS A 235 -0.27 -11.61 -1.61
N HIS A 236 0.34 -10.66 -0.90
CA HIS A 236 0.13 -9.23 -1.12
C HIS A 236 1.32 -8.55 -1.79
N VAL A 237 2.51 -9.18 -1.80
CA VAL A 237 3.69 -8.64 -2.48
C VAL A 237 4.03 -9.45 -3.73
N LEU A 238 3.89 -10.77 -3.70
CA LEU A 238 4.13 -11.66 -4.85
C LEU A 238 2.84 -12.03 -5.62
N CYS A 239 1.67 -11.68 -5.10
CA CYS A 239 0.36 -12.05 -5.67
C CYS A 239 0.19 -13.56 -5.89
N THR A 240 0.87 -14.38 -5.08
CA THR A 240 0.75 -15.85 -5.09
C THR A 240 -0.66 -16.25 -4.68
N GLN A 241 -1.29 -17.09 -5.51
CA GLN A 241 -2.65 -17.56 -5.28
C GLN A 241 -2.67 -18.59 -4.15
N ILE A 242 -2.96 -18.11 -2.94
CA ILE A 242 -3.11 -18.91 -1.73
C ILE A 242 -4.52 -18.70 -1.21
N GLY A 243 -5.28 -19.79 -1.02
CA GLY A 243 -6.65 -19.75 -0.52
C GLY A 243 -6.79 -19.14 0.88
N ALA A 244 -8.03 -18.95 1.32
CA ALA A 244 -8.29 -18.61 2.71
C ALA A 244 -7.84 -19.77 3.62
N PRO A 245 -7.28 -19.48 4.81
CA PRO A 245 -6.98 -20.55 5.75
C PRO A 245 -8.28 -21.22 6.23
N PRO A 246 -8.23 -22.49 6.68
CA PRO A 246 -9.38 -23.14 7.29
C PRO A 246 -9.93 -22.33 8.48
N PRO A 247 -11.25 -22.38 8.75
CA PRO A 247 -11.84 -21.71 9.92
C PRO A 247 -11.13 -22.10 11.22
N GLY A 248 -10.77 -21.09 12.03
CA GLY A 248 -10.09 -21.31 13.32
C GLY A 248 -8.58 -21.61 13.24
N ALA A 249 -7.99 -21.70 12.04
CA ALA A 249 -6.56 -22.00 11.88
C ALA A 249 -5.67 -21.02 12.66
N GLU A 250 -6.00 -19.72 12.64
CA GLU A 250 -5.22 -18.68 13.34
C GLU A 250 -5.22 -18.83 14.87
N GLY A 251 -6.30 -19.36 15.45
CA GLY A 251 -6.41 -19.57 16.90
C GLY A 251 -5.79 -20.89 17.37
N THR A 252 -5.26 -21.71 16.46
CA THR A 252 -4.72 -23.02 16.81
C THR A 252 -3.35 -22.86 17.48
N PRO A 253 -3.18 -23.31 18.74
CA PRO A 253 -1.89 -23.24 19.40
C PRO A 253 -0.86 -24.10 18.68
N LEU A 254 0.40 -23.65 18.71
CA LEU A 254 1.49 -24.48 18.22
C LEU A 254 1.61 -25.75 19.07
N PRO A 255 2.02 -26.89 18.47
CA PRO A 255 2.28 -28.10 19.23
C PRO A 255 3.48 -27.90 20.18
N ASP A 256 3.35 -28.40 21.40
CA ASP A 256 4.43 -28.47 22.37
C ASP A 256 5.07 -29.87 22.35
N GLY A 257 6.40 -29.94 22.48
CA GLY A 257 7.12 -31.21 22.54
C GLY A 257 8.60 -31.03 22.87
N ALA A 258 9.21 -32.03 23.52
CA ALA A 258 10.60 -31.95 23.99
C ALA A 258 11.64 -31.71 22.87
N ASN A 259 11.29 -32.01 21.62
CA ASN A 259 12.14 -31.84 20.44
C ASN A 259 11.72 -30.65 19.55
N LEU A 260 10.75 -29.83 19.98
CA LEU A 260 10.27 -28.66 19.23
C LEU A 260 10.73 -27.40 19.98
N VAL A 261 12.02 -27.10 19.89
CA VAL A 261 12.68 -26.05 20.68
C VAL A 261 12.71 -24.71 19.97
N THR A 262 12.44 -24.66 18.66
CA THR A 262 12.32 -23.43 17.87
C THR A 262 10.88 -23.17 17.42
N ASN A 263 10.54 -21.90 17.17
CA ASN A 263 9.28 -21.52 16.54
C ASN A 263 9.14 -22.13 15.14
N ARG A 264 10.25 -22.20 14.38
CA ARG A 264 10.32 -22.90 13.09
C ARG A 264 9.86 -24.36 13.20
N GLU A 265 10.46 -25.14 14.09
CA GLU A 265 10.11 -26.55 14.29
C GLU A 265 8.63 -26.72 14.68
N ARG A 266 8.15 -25.88 15.60
CA ARG A 266 6.74 -25.88 16.03
C ARG A 266 5.79 -25.58 14.86
N VAL A 267 6.12 -24.59 14.04
CA VAL A 267 5.31 -24.18 12.88
C VAL A 267 5.31 -25.28 11.80
N ASP A 268 6.48 -25.84 11.48
CA ASP A 268 6.57 -26.90 10.48
C ASP A 268 5.84 -28.16 10.95
N ALA A 269 5.91 -28.51 12.24
CA ALA A 269 5.15 -29.60 12.83
C ALA A 269 3.64 -29.37 12.78
N GLN A 270 3.17 -28.15 13.08
CA GLN A 270 1.76 -27.79 12.99
C GLN A 270 1.20 -27.95 11.57
N THR A 271 2.00 -27.61 10.55
CA THR A 271 1.53 -27.53 9.16
C THR A 271 2.00 -28.71 8.28
N ALA A 272 2.55 -29.77 8.87
CA ALA A 272 3.06 -30.94 8.13
C ALA A 272 1.95 -31.87 7.59
N GLY A 273 0.72 -31.76 8.11
CA GLY A 273 -0.38 -32.68 7.81
C GLY A 273 -1.39 -32.16 6.78
N GLY A 274 -1.99 -33.08 6.03
CA GLY A 274 -3.13 -32.83 5.16
C GLY A 274 -2.87 -31.77 4.10
N ASP A 275 -3.86 -30.90 3.86
CA ASP A 275 -3.78 -29.85 2.82
C ASP A 275 -2.87 -28.68 3.21
N CYS A 276 -2.50 -28.54 4.49
CA CYS A 276 -1.70 -27.42 4.98
C CYS A 276 -0.30 -27.40 4.34
N VAL A 277 0.30 -28.58 4.15
CA VAL A 277 1.69 -28.72 3.67
C VAL A 277 1.90 -28.09 2.30
N ASN A 278 0.89 -28.13 1.41
CA ASN A 278 0.99 -27.67 0.03
C ASN A 278 1.18 -26.15 -0.06
N CYS A 279 0.54 -25.39 0.84
CA CYS A 279 0.73 -23.94 0.91
C CYS A 279 1.88 -23.57 1.84
N HIS A 280 1.95 -24.24 3.00
CA HIS A 280 2.88 -23.86 4.05
C HIS A 280 4.32 -24.22 3.73
N HIS A 281 4.61 -25.46 3.36
CA HIS A 281 5.99 -25.90 3.17
C HIS A 281 6.56 -25.47 1.80
N VAL A 282 5.70 -25.03 0.87
CA VAL A 282 6.10 -24.54 -0.46
C VAL A 282 6.25 -23.02 -0.50
N PHE A 283 5.29 -22.28 0.06
CA PHE A 283 5.22 -20.82 -0.09
C PHE A 283 5.38 -20.10 1.25
N ILE A 284 4.52 -20.39 2.23
CA ILE A 284 4.36 -19.53 3.41
C ILE A 284 5.53 -19.67 4.40
N ASN A 285 5.80 -20.89 4.89
CA ASN A 285 6.77 -21.12 5.95
C ASN A 285 8.19 -20.74 5.51
N PRO A 286 8.71 -21.17 4.33
CA PRO A 286 10.04 -20.75 3.91
C PRO A 286 10.20 -19.22 3.84
N THR A 287 9.19 -18.51 3.33
CA THR A 287 9.20 -17.04 3.26
C THR A 287 9.23 -16.41 4.65
N GLY A 288 8.43 -16.93 5.58
CA GLY A 288 8.36 -16.45 6.96
C GLY A 288 9.62 -16.74 7.77
N HIS A 289 10.18 -17.94 7.60
CA HIS A 289 11.37 -18.40 8.33
C HIS A 289 12.60 -17.52 8.08
N ALA A 290 12.72 -16.93 6.89
CA ALA A 290 13.77 -15.98 6.57
C ALA A 290 13.70 -14.67 7.39
N LEU A 291 12.56 -14.38 8.01
CA LEU A 291 12.33 -13.22 8.88
C LEU A 291 12.35 -13.55 10.38
N GLU A 292 12.69 -14.78 10.77
CA GLU A 292 12.68 -15.18 12.20
C GLU A 292 13.82 -14.56 13.02
N SER A 293 14.77 -13.89 12.36
CA SER A 293 15.73 -13.00 13.03
C SER A 293 15.08 -11.74 13.64
N PHE A 294 13.75 -11.61 13.56
CA PHE A 294 12.97 -10.57 14.25
C PHE A 294 11.94 -11.17 15.20
N ASP A 295 11.93 -10.70 16.44
CA ASP A 295 11.00 -11.14 17.48
C ASP A 295 9.56 -10.57 17.30
N ALA A 296 8.67 -10.82 18.27
CA ALA A 296 7.27 -10.40 18.20
C ALA A 296 7.02 -8.87 18.19
N ILE A 297 8.05 -8.09 18.52
CA ILE A 297 8.02 -6.62 18.53
C ILE A 297 8.94 -6.04 17.44
N GLY A 298 9.39 -6.92 16.54
CA GLY A 298 10.26 -6.58 15.44
C GLY A 298 11.69 -6.27 15.84
N ALA A 299 12.13 -6.54 17.07
CA ALA A 299 13.51 -6.37 17.49
C ALA A 299 14.37 -7.54 16.96
N TYR A 300 15.65 -7.26 16.67
CA TYR A 300 16.56 -8.28 16.15
C TYR A 300 16.89 -9.34 17.22
N GLN A 301 16.92 -10.61 16.82
CA GLN A 301 17.23 -11.75 17.68
C GLN A 301 18.04 -12.82 16.94
N THR A 302 18.83 -13.58 17.71
CA THR A 302 19.60 -14.74 17.22
C THR A 302 19.25 -16.03 17.95
N HIS A 303 18.49 -15.93 19.04
CA HIS A 303 18.02 -17.06 19.84
C HIS A 303 16.57 -16.84 20.23
N GLU A 304 15.81 -17.92 20.33
CA GLU A 304 14.43 -17.93 20.80
C GLU A 304 14.34 -17.40 22.23
N LYS A 305 13.43 -16.45 22.50
CA LYS A 305 13.32 -15.84 23.84
C LYS A 305 12.81 -16.80 24.91
N ASP A 306 12.00 -17.79 24.53
CA ASP A 306 11.37 -18.75 25.46
C ASP A 306 12.27 -19.97 25.73
N THR A 307 13.01 -20.46 24.74
CA THR A 307 13.84 -21.67 24.86
C THR A 307 15.34 -21.43 24.85
N GLY A 308 15.81 -20.29 24.33
CA GLY A 308 17.22 -20.00 24.09
C GLY A 308 17.84 -20.79 22.94
N ALA A 309 17.06 -21.50 22.12
CA ALA A 309 17.56 -22.22 20.95
C ALA A 309 18.05 -21.23 19.87
N PRO A 310 19.12 -21.56 19.11
CA PRO A 310 19.61 -20.69 18.04
C PRO A 310 18.60 -20.62 16.89
N ILE A 311 18.47 -19.43 16.30
CA ILE A 311 17.59 -19.19 15.15
C ILE A 311 18.35 -19.44 13.85
N ASP A 312 17.74 -20.22 12.95
CA ASP A 312 18.17 -20.39 11.57
C ASP A 312 17.22 -19.63 10.63
N THR A 313 17.76 -18.74 9.81
CA THR A 313 17.02 -17.97 8.80
C THR A 313 17.22 -18.49 7.38
N ASN A 314 18.03 -19.53 7.17
CA ASN A 314 18.20 -20.12 5.84
C ASN A 314 16.89 -20.76 5.37
N ALA A 315 16.48 -20.48 4.13
CA ALA A 315 15.26 -21.00 3.53
C ALA A 315 15.37 -21.11 2.00
N ASN A 316 14.56 -21.99 1.41
CA ASN A 316 14.35 -22.05 -0.04
C ASN A 316 12.95 -21.53 -0.35
N VAL A 317 12.86 -20.30 -0.84
CA VAL A 317 11.60 -19.57 -1.02
C VAL A 317 11.11 -19.71 -2.45
N MET A 318 9.83 -20.05 -2.63
CA MET A 318 9.21 -20.09 -3.95
C MET A 318 8.85 -18.67 -4.42
N ILE A 319 9.50 -18.20 -5.48
CA ILE A 319 9.30 -16.88 -6.10
C ILE A 319 9.21 -17.09 -7.62
N GLY A 320 8.12 -16.66 -8.25
CA GLY A 320 7.94 -16.81 -9.71
C GLY A 320 8.00 -18.26 -10.21
N GLY A 321 7.58 -19.22 -9.38
CA GLY A 321 7.67 -20.65 -9.71
C GLY A 321 9.08 -21.25 -9.62
N GLN A 322 10.06 -20.50 -9.11
CA GLN A 322 11.42 -20.96 -8.87
C GLN A 322 11.74 -20.98 -7.37
N GLN A 323 12.52 -21.96 -6.93
CA GLN A 323 13.08 -21.96 -5.57
C GLN A 323 14.33 -21.09 -5.54
N VAL A 324 14.33 -20.10 -4.64
CA VAL A 324 15.45 -19.18 -4.40
C VAL A 324 15.97 -19.43 -2.99
N ALA A 325 17.25 -19.80 -2.87
CA ALA A 325 17.91 -19.91 -1.58
C ALA A 325 18.16 -18.51 -1.00
N VAL A 326 17.77 -18.31 0.26
CA VAL A 326 17.96 -17.07 1.00
C VAL A 326 18.52 -17.39 2.39
N SER A 327 19.41 -16.55 2.90
CA SER A 327 20.00 -16.72 4.24
C SER A 327 19.40 -15.78 5.29
N GLY A 328 18.53 -14.85 4.91
CA GLY A 328 17.91 -13.91 5.84
C GLY A 328 17.09 -12.82 5.15
N PRO A 329 16.75 -11.74 5.89
CA PRO A 329 15.86 -10.69 5.39
C PRO A 329 16.40 -9.97 4.16
N ALA A 330 17.70 -9.71 4.08
CA ALA A 330 18.29 -9.03 2.92
C ALA A 330 18.20 -9.84 1.63
N ASP A 331 18.57 -11.12 1.67
CA ASP A 331 18.44 -12.00 0.51
C ASP A 331 16.98 -12.14 0.09
N LEU A 332 16.07 -12.30 1.06
CA LEU A 332 14.63 -12.39 0.78
C LEU A 332 14.11 -11.14 0.09
N MET A 333 14.37 -9.96 0.66
CA MET A 333 13.89 -8.69 0.10
C MET A 333 14.50 -8.43 -1.27
N ALA A 334 15.80 -8.70 -1.46
CA ALA A 334 16.45 -8.57 -2.75
C ALA A 334 15.85 -9.52 -3.80
N ALA A 335 15.56 -10.76 -3.44
CA ALA A 335 14.95 -11.74 -4.33
C ALA A 335 13.51 -11.32 -4.73
N ILE A 336 12.69 -10.85 -3.77
CA ILE A 336 11.35 -10.35 -4.07
C ILE A 336 11.43 -9.11 -4.97
N ALA A 337 12.31 -8.17 -4.65
CA ALA A 337 12.47 -6.90 -5.38
C ALA A 337 12.91 -7.08 -6.83
N SER A 338 13.63 -8.17 -7.12
CA SER A 338 14.07 -8.55 -8.46
C SER A 338 13.08 -9.44 -9.21
N SER A 339 11.96 -9.86 -8.58
CA SER A 339 11.00 -10.74 -9.24
C SER A 339 10.00 -9.98 -10.11
N VAL A 340 9.74 -10.51 -11.31
CA VAL A 340 8.75 -9.97 -12.24
C VAL A 340 7.36 -10.05 -11.63
N GLU A 341 7.09 -11.10 -10.84
CA GLU A 341 5.81 -11.31 -10.15
C GLU A 341 5.54 -10.21 -9.14
N ALA A 342 6.53 -9.82 -8.33
CA ALA A 342 6.34 -8.76 -7.35
C ALA A 342 6.16 -7.39 -8.01
N GLN A 343 6.95 -7.09 -9.05
CA GLN A 343 6.80 -5.88 -9.84
C GLN A 343 5.41 -5.80 -10.50
N ARG A 344 4.95 -6.92 -11.09
CA ARG A 344 3.60 -7.02 -11.65
C ARG A 344 2.54 -6.85 -10.58
N CYS A 345 2.67 -7.48 -9.43
CA CYS A 345 1.74 -7.37 -8.31
C CYS A 345 1.62 -5.93 -7.80
N TYR A 346 2.74 -5.20 -7.72
CA TYR A 346 2.77 -3.79 -7.34
C TYR A 346 2.04 -2.91 -8.37
N VAL A 347 2.26 -3.15 -9.67
CA VAL A 347 1.54 -2.46 -10.75
C VAL A 347 0.04 -2.78 -10.73
N GLN A 348 -0.35 -4.04 -10.51
CA GLN A 348 -1.75 -4.45 -10.39
C GLN A 348 -2.47 -3.63 -9.31
N GLN A 349 -1.87 -3.54 -8.11
CA GLN A 349 -2.44 -2.76 -7.01
C GLN A 349 -2.54 -1.28 -7.35
N TRP A 350 -1.55 -0.70 -8.04
CA TRP A 350 -1.61 0.68 -8.49
C TRP A 350 -2.71 0.93 -9.52
N VAL A 351 -2.91 0.04 -10.47
CA VAL A 351 -4.01 0.13 -11.45
C VAL A 351 -5.36 0.08 -10.74
N GLU A 352 -5.55 -0.85 -9.79
CA GLU A 352 -6.78 -0.94 -9.02
C GLU A 352 -7.02 0.29 -8.14
N TYR A 353 -5.95 0.83 -7.55
CA TYR A 353 -6.02 2.06 -6.77
C TYR A 353 -6.38 3.26 -7.65
N ALA A 354 -5.70 3.42 -8.78
CA ALA A 354 -5.84 4.59 -9.65
C ALA A 354 -7.20 4.65 -10.35
N TYR A 355 -7.77 3.49 -10.70
CA TYR A 355 -9.05 3.42 -11.40
C TYR A 355 -10.21 3.03 -10.49
N GLU A 356 -9.95 2.86 -9.20
CA GLU A 356 -10.94 2.59 -8.15
C GLU A 356 -11.85 1.40 -8.46
N ARG A 357 -11.30 0.37 -9.12
CA ARG A 357 -12.00 -0.87 -9.47
C ARG A 357 -11.06 -2.05 -9.44
N THR A 358 -11.62 -3.25 -9.36
CA THR A 358 -10.84 -4.48 -9.57
C THR A 358 -10.34 -4.58 -11.00
N LEU A 359 -9.22 -5.27 -11.18
CA LEU A 359 -8.73 -5.59 -12.53
C LEU A 359 -9.74 -6.44 -13.30
N THR A 360 -9.80 -6.20 -14.60
CA THR A 360 -10.50 -7.04 -15.56
C THR A 360 -9.51 -7.67 -16.55
N PRO A 361 -9.91 -8.70 -17.33
CA PRO A 361 -9.02 -9.30 -18.32
C PRO A 361 -8.43 -8.28 -19.31
N GLU A 362 -9.15 -7.20 -19.60
CA GLU A 362 -8.74 -6.12 -20.50
C GLU A 362 -7.52 -5.34 -19.97
N ASP A 363 -7.28 -5.32 -18.66
CA ASP A 363 -6.12 -4.64 -18.06
C ASP A 363 -4.82 -5.43 -18.19
N THR A 364 -4.86 -6.68 -18.66
CA THR A 364 -3.68 -7.57 -18.69
C THR A 364 -2.51 -6.94 -19.46
N CYS A 365 -2.79 -6.36 -20.64
CA CYS A 365 -1.74 -5.72 -21.46
C CYS A 365 -1.19 -4.46 -20.79
N LEU A 366 -2.06 -3.66 -20.16
CA LEU A 366 -1.66 -2.46 -19.44
C LEU A 366 -0.72 -2.80 -18.27
N VAL A 367 -1.13 -3.75 -17.43
CA VAL A 367 -0.33 -4.20 -16.28
C VAL A 367 1.02 -4.74 -16.75
N GLN A 368 1.04 -5.50 -17.85
CA GLN A 368 2.28 -6.07 -18.37
C GLN A 368 3.23 -5.00 -18.95
N ASP A 369 2.71 -3.98 -19.65
CA ASP A 369 3.53 -2.87 -20.16
C ASP A 369 4.17 -2.09 -19.00
N LEU A 370 3.36 -1.67 -18.01
CA LEU A 370 3.85 -0.93 -16.87
C LEU A 370 4.82 -1.74 -16.00
N ALA A 371 4.56 -3.03 -15.79
CA ALA A 371 5.48 -3.92 -15.07
C ALA A 371 6.82 -4.06 -15.82
N THR A 372 6.80 -4.08 -17.16
CA THR A 372 8.02 -4.09 -17.97
C THR A 372 8.81 -2.80 -17.79
N ARG A 373 8.15 -1.64 -17.76
CA ARG A 373 8.83 -0.34 -17.50
C ARG A 373 9.43 -0.29 -16.10
N LEU A 374 8.75 -0.84 -15.10
CA LEU A 374 9.24 -0.91 -13.71
C LEU A 374 10.55 -1.71 -13.58
N THR A 375 10.89 -2.57 -14.54
CA THR A 375 12.18 -3.29 -14.58
C THR A 375 13.35 -2.41 -15.05
N GLN A 376 13.07 -1.26 -15.67
CA GLN A 376 14.08 -0.37 -16.23
C GLN A 376 14.83 0.36 -15.12
N SER A 377 16.14 0.52 -15.29
CA SER A 377 16.96 1.25 -14.34
C SER A 377 16.52 2.72 -14.26
N GLY A 378 16.33 3.22 -13.04
CA GLY A 378 15.89 4.60 -12.79
C GLY A 378 14.39 4.84 -12.93
N TYR A 379 13.58 3.80 -13.19
CA TYR A 379 12.13 3.95 -13.21
C TYR A 379 11.57 4.06 -11.79
N THR A 380 11.00 5.22 -11.49
CA THR A 380 10.54 5.59 -10.13
C THR A 380 9.06 5.31 -9.93
N VAL A 381 8.60 5.32 -8.68
CA VAL A 381 7.16 5.29 -8.36
C VAL A 381 6.43 6.48 -9.00
N LEU A 382 7.05 7.67 -9.04
CA LEU A 382 6.47 8.84 -9.69
C LEU A 382 6.34 8.66 -11.21
N ASN A 383 7.28 7.95 -11.86
CA ASN A 383 7.14 7.60 -13.27
C ASN A 383 5.97 6.64 -13.50
N LEU A 384 5.77 5.65 -12.62
CA LEU A 384 4.63 4.75 -12.70
C LEU A 384 3.29 5.51 -12.62
N ILE A 385 3.16 6.40 -11.63
CA ILE A 385 1.96 7.22 -11.45
C ILE A 385 1.72 8.11 -12.68
N THR A 386 2.78 8.74 -13.19
CA THR A 386 2.69 9.55 -14.41
C THR A 386 2.24 8.71 -15.61
N ASP A 387 2.85 7.55 -15.84
CA ASP A 387 2.52 6.68 -16.97
C ASP A 387 1.09 6.12 -16.89
N LEU A 388 0.57 5.84 -15.68
CA LEU A 388 -0.82 5.43 -15.46
C LEU A 388 -1.83 6.45 -16.01
N THR A 389 -1.53 7.75 -15.85
CA THR A 389 -2.41 8.82 -16.34
C THR A 389 -2.46 8.90 -17.88
N GLN A 390 -1.52 8.26 -18.57
CA GLN A 390 -1.41 8.31 -20.04
C GLN A 390 -2.14 7.17 -20.75
N THR A 391 -2.62 6.20 -19.99
CA THR A 391 -3.15 4.96 -20.54
C THR A 391 -4.49 5.17 -21.22
N ASP A 392 -4.88 4.24 -22.09
CA ASP A 392 -6.22 4.26 -22.67
C ASP A 392 -7.29 4.09 -21.60
N THR A 393 -7.06 3.27 -20.57
CA THR A 393 -7.99 3.13 -19.43
C THR A 393 -8.20 4.45 -18.68
N PHE A 394 -7.21 5.34 -18.66
CA PHE A 394 -7.35 6.66 -18.05
C PHE A 394 -8.09 7.66 -18.95
N ARG A 395 -8.03 7.50 -20.27
CA ARG A 395 -8.57 8.46 -21.26
C ARG A 395 -9.86 8.02 -21.93
N TYR A 396 -10.23 6.75 -21.80
CA TYR A 396 -11.39 6.16 -22.42
C TYR A 396 -12.19 5.31 -21.42
N ARG A 397 -13.49 5.21 -21.67
CA ARG A 397 -14.39 4.24 -21.02
C ARG A 397 -15.02 3.34 -22.06
N VAL A 398 -15.42 2.13 -21.66
CA VAL A 398 -16.17 1.22 -22.54
C VAL A 398 -17.55 1.83 -22.77
N ALA A 399 -17.99 1.88 -24.04
CA ALA A 399 -19.35 2.28 -24.35
C ALA A 399 -20.32 1.25 -23.75
N PRO A 400 -21.43 1.65 -23.11
CA PRO A 400 -22.42 0.71 -22.61
C PRO A 400 -22.84 -0.23 -23.75
N GLU A 401 -22.92 -1.54 -23.50
CA GLU A 401 -23.53 -2.44 -24.47
C GLU A 401 -24.96 -1.95 -24.72
N VAL A 402 -25.24 -1.53 -25.95
CA VAL A 402 -26.61 -1.30 -26.38
C VAL A 402 -27.25 -2.68 -26.47
N THR A 403 -27.84 -3.14 -25.38
CA THR A 403 -28.64 -4.36 -25.38
C THR A 403 -29.84 -4.08 -26.29
N PRO A 404 -30.04 -4.84 -27.39
CA PRO A 404 -31.10 -4.56 -28.37
C PRO A 404 -32.52 -4.56 -27.81
#